data_AF-V5X808-F1
#
_entry.id   AF-V5X808-F1
#
_cell.length_a   1.000
_cell.length_b   1.000
_cell.length_c   1.000
_cell.angle_alpha   90.00
_cell.angle_beta   90.00
_cell.angle_gamma   90.00
#
_symmetry.space_group_name_H-M   'P 1'
#
loop_
_entity.id
_entity.type
_entity.pdbx_description
1 polymer ?
#
loop_
_entity_poly.entity_id
_entity_poly.type
_entity_poly.pdbx_seq_one_letter_code
_entity_poly.pdbx_strand_id
1 'polypeptide(L)'
;MQIAIVLYPGFTALDFIGPYEVLRWLPDAEVRFVWHEPGPVVADSGVLVIGATHSFDETPGPDIVLVPGGFTTMEHARDERVLDWLRRTHQSTTWTSSVCSGSVLLAAAGLLDGKRATSHWAAVQSLRAFGVTPVGDERIVRSDERIVTCAGVSAGIDLGLWLAGEIGGEAKARAIQLSMEYDPQPPFDSGHMSKASTATKAAATALMARELASPPALKATVGLLWDHAIRRARSRK
;
A
#
# COMPACT_ATOMS: atom_id res chain seq x y z
N MET A 1 6.10 -0.58 20.42
CA MET A 1 5.10 -0.32 19.36
C MET A 1 5.40 -1.23 18.19
N GLN A 2 4.52 -2.19 17.91
CA GLN A 2 4.71 -3.16 16.83
C GLN A 2 4.19 -2.62 15.50
N ILE A 3 5.04 -2.66 14.47
CA ILE A 3 4.74 -2.19 13.12
C ILE A 3 4.83 -3.39 12.17
N ALA A 4 3.68 -3.82 11.65
CA ALA A 4 3.61 -4.90 10.69
C ALA A 4 3.58 -4.34 9.25
N ILE A 5 4.56 -4.74 8.44
CA ILE A 5 4.65 -4.38 7.03
C ILE A 5 4.47 -5.65 6.20
N VAL A 6 3.44 -5.67 5.35
CA VAL A 6 3.11 -6.86 4.54
C VAL A 6 4.12 -7.04 3.40
N LEU A 7 4.62 -8.26 3.18
CA LEU A 7 5.51 -8.61 2.06
C LEU A 7 4.94 -9.77 1.24
N TYR A 8 4.12 -9.48 0.24
CA TYR A 8 3.58 -10.51 -0.66
C TYR A 8 4.44 -10.73 -1.92
N PRO A 9 4.51 -11.94 -2.50
CA PRO A 9 5.24 -12.18 -3.75
C PRO A 9 4.81 -11.21 -4.86
N GLY A 10 5.77 -10.45 -5.40
CA GLY A 10 5.52 -9.39 -6.38
C GLY A 10 5.16 -8.01 -5.81
N PHE A 11 5.48 -7.75 -4.54
CA PHE A 11 5.44 -6.40 -3.97
C PHE A 11 6.40 -5.44 -4.71
N THR A 12 6.09 -4.16 -4.75
CA THR A 12 7.03 -3.10 -5.18
C THR A 12 7.90 -2.69 -4.00
N ALA A 13 9.23 -2.83 -4.14
CA ALA A 13 10.15 -2.72 -3.01
C ALA A 13 10.11 -1.37 -2.30
N LEU A 14 10.10 -0.27 -3.06
CA LEU A 14 10.17 1.07 -2.48
C LEU A 14 8.89 1.44 -1.69
N ASP A 15 7.76 0.82 -2.00
CA ASP A 15 6.48 1.05 -1.30
C ASP A 15 6.55 0.70 0.19
N PHE A 16 7.38 -0.29 0.55
CA PHE A 16 7.55 -0.70 1.94
C PHE A 16 8.89 -0.23 2.51
N ILE A 17 9.97 -0.23 1.72
CA ILE A 17 11.31 0.19 2.18
C ILE A 17 11.31 1.69 2.53
N GLY A 18 10.66 2.52 1.71
CA GLY A 18 10.55 3.96 1.96
C GLY A 18 9.95 4.29 3.34
N PRO A 19 8.72 3.84 3.65
CA PRO A 19 8.15 4.05 4.98
C PRO A 19 8.89 3.29 6.08
N TYR A 20 9.40 2.06 5.82
CA TYR A 20 10.23 1.33 6.78
C TYR A 20 11.41 2.17 7.28
N GLU A 21 12.13 2.83 6.37
CA GLU A 21 13.30 3.64 6.73
C GLU A 21 12.94 4.81 7.64
N VAL A 22 11.70 5.32 7.57
CA VAL A 22 11.20 6.36 8.49
C VAL A 22 10.72 5.73 9.80
N LEU A 23 9.82 4.75 9.71
CA LEU A 23 9.07 4.21 10.85
C LEU A 23 9.95 3.48 11.86
N ARG A 24 11.09 2.93 11.44
CA ARG A 24 12.07 2.29 12.33
C ARG A 24 12.72 3.23 13.35
N TRP A 25 12.60 4.55 13.14
CA TRP A 25 13.12 5.57 14.07
C TRP A 25 12.10 6.04 15.10
N LEU A 26 10.87 5.51 15.08
CA LEU A 26 9.88 5.82 16.10
C LEU A 26 10.26 5.21 17.46
N PRO A 27 9.86 5.83 18.58
CA PRO A 27 10.13 5.29 19.90
C PRO A 27 9.59 3.87 20.05
N ASP A 28 10.42 2.97 20.58
CA ASP A 28 10.08 1.56 20.85
C ASP A 28 9.54 0.81 19.62
N ALA A 29 9.93 1.21 18.40
CA ALA A 29 9.49 0.58 17.16
C ALA A 29 10.06 -0.83 17.02
N GLU A 30 9.15 -1.81 16.98
CA GLU A 30 9.44 -3.19 16.61
C GLU A 30 8.84 -3.46 15.24
N VAL A 31 9.67 -3.38 14.19
CA VAL A 31 9.20 -3.62 12.82
C VAL A 31 9.24 -5.10 12.49
N ARG A 32 8.12 -5.61 11.96
CA ARG A 32 7.98 -6.97 11.45
C ARG A 32 7.59 -6.95 9.98
N PHE A 33 8.32 -7.72 9.19
CA PHE A 33 7.91 -8.02 7.82
C PHE A 33 7.05 -9.27 7.87
N VAL A 34 5.79 -9.16 7.49
CA VAL A 34 4.79 -10.21 7.68
C VAL A 34 4.29 -10.78 6.36
N TRP A 35 4.19 -12.09 6.30
CA TRP A 35 3.52 -12.81 5.23
C TRP A 35 2.81 -14.04 5.76
N HIS A 36 2.41 -14.96 4.88
CA HIS A 36 1.83 -16.24 5.28
C HIS A 36 2.77 -17.03 6.19
N GLU A 37 4.04 -17.11 5.81
CA GLU A 37 5.08 -17.82 6.55
C GLU A 37 6.39 -17.00 6.50
N PRO A 38 7.27 -17.10 7.51
CA PRO A 38 8.60 -16.52 7.44
C PRO A 38 9.43 -17.13 6.30
N GLY A 39 10.25 -16.31 5.64
CA GLY A 39 11.11 -16.77 4.54
C GLY A 39 11.26 -15.76 3.40
N PRO A 40 11.99 -16.14 2.33
CA PRO A 40 12.28 -15.24 1.23
C PRO A 40 11.02 -14.92 0.42
N VAL A 41 10.79 -13.63 0.17
CA VAL A 41 9.75 -13.11 -0.72
C VAL A 41 10.40 -12.28 -1.82
N VAL A 42 10.08 -12.62 -3.07
CA VAL A 42 10.63 -11.96 -4.26
C VAL A 42 9.77 -10.75 -4.62
N ALA A 43 10.41 -9.59 -4.80
CA ALA A 43 9.78 -8.37 -5.27
C ALA A 43 9.41 -8.46 -6.76
N ASP A 44 8.63 -7.51 -7.25
CA ASP A 44 8.19 -7.43 -8.65
C ASP A 44 9.29 -7.34 -9.70
N SER A 45 10.50 -6.92 -9.32
CA SER A 45 11.68 -6.92 -10.20
C SER A 45 12.20 -8.32 -10.55
N GLY A 46 11.78 -9.35 -9.81
CA GLY A 46 12.26 -10.73 -9.97
C GLY A 46 13.68 -10.99 -9.44
N VAL A 47 14.36 -9.98 -8.90
CA VAL A 47 15.75 -10.07 -8.44
C VAL A 47 15.87 -9.76 -6.94
N LEU A 48 15.18 -8.73 -6.46
CA LEU A 48 15.25 -8.36 -5.04
C LEU A 48 14.46 -9.37 -4.20
N VAL A 49 15.12 -9.92 -3.18
CA VAL A 49 14.52 -10.85 -2.22
C VAL A 49 14.61 -10.25 -0.82
N ILE A 50 13.48 -10.17 -0.13
CA ILE A 50 13.38 -9.71 1.25
C ILE A 50 12.76 -10.82 2.08
N GLY A 51 13.30 -11.07 3.27
CA GLY A 51 12.74 -12.07 4.18
C GLY A 51 11.51 -11.53 4.91
N ALA A 52 10.35 -12.19 4.78
CA ALA A 52 9.32 -12.11 5.79
C ALA A 52 9.91 -12.66 7.10
N THR A 53 9.86 -11.85 8.16
CA THR A 53 10.44 -12.21 9.46
C THR A 53 9.46 -12.96 10.34
N HIS A 54 8.16 -12.76 10.13
CA HIS A 54 7.08 -13.37 10.90
C HIS A 54 5.91 -13.75 9.99
N SER A 55 5.11 -14.71 10.43
CA SER A 55 3.80 -14.99 9.87
C SER A 55 2.73 -14.01 10.37
N PHE A 56 1.58 -14.01 9.71
CA PHE A 56 0.36 -13.35 10.18
C PHE A 56 -0.11 -13.87 11.54
N ASP A 57 0.06 -15.16 11.82
CA ASP A 57 -0.39 -15.79 13.06
C ASP A 57 0.52 -15.43 14.26
N GLU A 58 1.81 -15.19 14.00
CA GLU A 58 2.77 -14.68 14.99
C GLU A 58 2.62 -13.16 15.25
N THR A 59 1.84 -12.45 14.42
CA THR A 59 1.62 -11.01 14.49
C THR A 59 0.11 -10.68 14.46
N PRO A 60 -0.68 -11.09 15.47
CA PRO A 60 -2.14 -11.01 15.43
C PRO A 60 -2.72 -9.62 15.79
N GLY A 61 -1.91 -8.71 16.33
CA GLY A 61 -2.39 -7.40 16.82
C GLY A 61 -1.32 -6.31 16.81
N PRO A 62 -0.72 -5.97 15.65
CA PRO A 62 0.23 -4.87 15.56
C PRO A 62 -0.46 -3.51 15.80
N ASP A 63 0.30 -2.54 16.29
CA ASP A 63 -0.18 -1.16 16.49
C ASP A 63 -0.36 -0.45 15.14
N ILE A 64 0.53 -0.74 14.18
CA ILE A 64 0.56 -0.15 12.85
C ILE A 64 0.62 -1.25 11.80
N VAL A 65 -0.23 -1.16 10.78
CA VAL A 65 -0.17 -1.98 9.57
C VAL A 65 0.20 -1.12 8.38
N LEU A 66 1.13 -1.60 7.54
CA LEU A 66 1.46 -0.99 6.26
C LEU A 66 1.38 -2.04 5.14
N VAL A 67 0.53 -1.76 4.15
CA VAL A 67 0.33 -2.62 2.98
C VAL A 67 0.94 -1.95 1.74
N PRO A 68 2.01 -2.50 1.16
CA PRO A 68 2.59 -1.96 -0.07
C PRO A 68 1.75 -2.32 -1.30
N GLY A 69 2.02 -1.63 -2.40
CA GLY A 69 1.60 -2.01 -3.74
C GLY A 69 2.55 -3.00 -4.40
N GLY A 70 2.29 -3.27 -5.67
CA GLY A 70 2.94 -4.30 -6.47
C GLY A 70 2.14 -4.62 -7.72
N PHE A 71 2.79 -5.23 -8.71
CA PHE A 71 2.07 -5.67 -9.92
C PHE A 71 1.13 -6.86 -9.65
N THR A 72 1.35 -7.62 -8.57
CA THR A 72 0.52 -8.75 -8.13
C THR A 72 -0.54 -8.37 -7.11
N THR A 73 -0.73 -7.07 -6.79
CA THR A 73 -1.74 -6.62 -5.82
C THR A 73 -3.12 -7.21 -6.08
N MET A 74 -3.56 -7.28 -7.35
CA MET A 74 -4.88 -7.81 -7.70
C MET A 74 -5.03 -9.30 -7.41
N GLU A 75 -3.93 -10.06 -7.46
CA GLU A 75 -3.90 -11.48 -7.10
C GLU A 75 -4.07 -11.63 -5.59
N HIS A 76 -3.28 -10.90 -4.82
CA HIS A 76 -3.31 -10.95 -3.34
C HIS A 76 -4.55 -10.29 -2.74
N ALA A 77 -5.21 -9.39 -3.46
CA ALA A 77 -6.53 -8.88 -3.09
C ALA A 77 -7.65 -9.95 -3.16
N ARG A 78 -7.34 -11.18 -3.60
CA ARG A 78 -8.24 -12.35 -3.57
C ARG A 78 -7.82 -13.39 -2.54
N ASP A 79 -6.70 -13.17 -1.86
CA ASP A 79 -6.18 -14.08 -0.86
C ASP A 79 -6.86 -13.81 0.49
N GLU A 80 -7.85 -14.64 0.85
CA GLU A 80 -8.61 -14.42 2.08
C GLU A 80 -7.74 -14.53 3.34
N ARG A 81 -6.56 -15.18 3.34
CA ARG A 81 -5.70 -15.24 4.55
C ARG A 81 -5.12 -13.87 4.88
N VAL A 82 -4.68 -13.10 3.88
CA VAL A 82 -4.25 -11.70 4.11
C VAL A 82 -5.44 -10.78 4.37
N LEU A 83 -6.57 -10.96 3.65
CA LEU A 83 -7.77 -10.12 3.88
C LEU A 83 -8.35 -10.32 5.28
N ASP A 84 -8.44 -11.56 5.76
CA ASP A 84 -8.92 -11.86 7.12
C ASP A 84 -7.95 -11.37 8.19
N TRP A 85 -6.64 -11.47 7.94
CA TRP A 85 -5.66 -10.88 8.84
C TRP A 85 -5.83 -9.36 8.92
N LEU A 86 -5.96 -8.66 7.79
CA LEU A 86 -6.22 -7.21 7.75
C LEU A 86 -7.51 -6.83 8.49
N ARG A 87 -8.60 -7.57 8.29
CA ARG A 87 -9.88 -7.36 9.00
C ARG A 87 -9.72 -7.50 10.51
N ARG A 88 -8.97 -8.52 10.97
CA ARG A 88 -8.74 -8.79 12.39
C ARG A 88 -7.84 -7.74 13.03
N THR A 89 -6.67 -7.46 12.45
CA THR A 89 -5.71 -6.53 13.04
C THR A 89 -6.21 -5.10 13.07
N HIS A 90 -6.99 -4.68 12.06
CA HIS A 90 -7.57 -3.33 12.03
C HIS A 90 -8.47 -3.02 13.24
N GLN A 91 -9.05 -4.04 13.88
CA GLN A 91 -9.88 -3.85 15.07
C GLN A 91 -9.10 -3.21 16.23
N SER A 92 -7.79 -3.46 16.32
CA SER A 92 -6.92 -2.96 17.39
C SER A 92 -5.83 -1.99 16.93
N THR A 93 -5.60 -1.82 15.63
CA THR A 93 -4.55 -0.90 15.15
C THR A 93 -4.82 0.55 15.54
N THR A 94 -3.75 1.28 15.84
CA THR A 94 -3.74 2.75 15.86
C THR A 94 -3.75 3.29 14.44
N TRP A 95 -2.99 2.67 13.53
CA TRP A 95 -2.97 3.02 12.10
C TRP A 95 -2.99 1.78 11.21
N THR A 96 -3.89 1.78 10.23
CA THR A 96 -3.87 0.88 9.07
C THR A 96 -3.57 1.72 7.84
N SER A 97 -2.50 1.39 7.15
CA SER A 97 -1.98 2.21 6.08
C SER A 97 -1.67 1.43 4.81
N SER A 98 -1.66 2.13 3.68
CA SER A 98 -1.20 1.55 2.42
C SER A 98 -0.46 2.55 1.55
N VAL A 99 0.46 2.05 0.75
CA VAL A 99 1.14 2.80 -0.32
C VAL A 99 0.73 2.23 -1.67
N CYS A 100 0.64 3.08 -2.69
CA CYS A 100 0.44 2.66 -4.08
C CYS A 100 -0.84 1.81 -4.23
N SER A 101 -0.76 0.70 -4.97
CA SER A 101 -1.88 -0.23 -5.15
C SER A 101 -2.27 -1.00 -3.88
N GLY A 102 -1.52 -0.91 -2.77
CA GLY A 102 -1.87 -1.55 -1.50
C GLY A 102 -3.26 -1.15 -0.96
N SER A 103 -3.76 0.03 -1.34
CA SER A 103 -5.13 0.44 -1.00
C SER A 103 -6.21 -0.46 -1.61
N VAL A 104 -5.90 -1.21 -2.68
CA VAL A 104 -6.81 -2.21 -3.24
C VAL A 104 -6.97 -3.42 -2.30
N LEU A 105 -5.91 -3.85 -1.58
CA LEU A 105 -6.03 -4.89 -0.56
C LEU A 105 -6.92 -4.41 0.60
N LEU A 106 -6.74 -3.16 1.05
CA LEU A 106 -7.60 -2.58 2.09
C LEU A 106 -9.07 -2.49 1.62
N ALA A 107 -9.30 -2.11 0.35
CA ALA A 107 -10.64 -2.08 -0.24
C ALA A 107 -11.26 -3.48 -0.35
N ALA A 108 -10.48 -4.48 -0.79
CA ALA A 108 -10.93 -5.87 -0.90
C ALA A 108 -11.21 -6.51 0.48
N ALA A 109 -10.49 -6.10 1.52
CA ALA A 109 -10.78 -6.46 2.90
C ALA A 109 -12.08 -5.82 3.44
N GLY A 110 -12.65 -4.84 2.72
CA GLY A 110 -13.84 -4.09 3.12
C GLY A 110 -13.54 -2.89 4.03
N LEU A 111 -12.26 -2.59 4.27
CA LEU A 111 -11.85 -1.54 5.21
C LEU A 111 -12.07 -0.11 4.66
N LEU A 112 -12.26 0.02 3.34
CA LEU A 112 -12.45 1.30 2.66
C LEU A 112 -13.90 1.54 2.17
N ASP A 113 -14.86 0.66 2.49
CA ASP A 113 -16.24 0.81 1.99
C ASP A 113 -16.85 2.15 2.42
N GLY A 114 -17.37 2.91 1.44
CA GLY A 114 -17.92 4.25 1.64
C GLY A 114 -16.89 5.34 1.96
N LYS A 115 -15.58 5.05 1.99
CA LYS A 115 -14.53 6.01 2.33
C LYS A 115 -13.90 6.63 1.08
N ARG A 116 -13.12 7.70 1.28
CA ARG A 116 -12.20 8.21 0.24
C ARG A 116 -10.80 7.61 0.40
N ALA A 117 -10.13 7.34 -0.71
CA ALA A 117 -8.76 6.84 -0.69
C ALA A 117 -8.00 7.18 -1.97
N THR A 118 -6.67 7.27 -1.85
CA THR A 118 -5.74 7.37 -2.98
C THR A 118 -5.07 6.02 -3.26
N SER A 119 -4.31 5.95 -4.36
CA SER A 119 -3.56 4.77 -4.79
C SER A 119 -2.47 5.17 -5.78
N HIS A 120 -1.83 4.19 -6.42
CA HIS A 120 -1.07 4.44 -7.64
C HIS A 120 -1.97 5.05 -8.71
N TRP A 121 -1.45 5.95 -9.54
CA TRP A 121 -2.24 6.63 -10.58
C TRP A 121 -2.91 5.66 -11.56
N ALA A 122 -2.29 4.51 -11.83
CA ALA A 122 -2.85 3.47 -12.68
C ALA A 122 -3.95 2.62 -11.99
N ALA A 123 -3.94 2.55 -10.65
CA ALA A 123 -4.85 1.72 -9.87
C ALA A 123 -5.98 2.52 -9.21
N VAL A 124 -5.84 3.84 -9.02
CA VAL A 124 -6.75 4.65 -8.21
C VAL A 124 -8.21 4.57 -8.66
N GLN A 125 -8.49 4.51 -9.97
CA GLN A 125 -9.88 4.40 -10.45
C GLN A 125 -10.50 3.03 -10.16
N SER A 126 -9.71 1.97 -9.97
CA SER A 126 -10.23 0.64 -9.62
C SER A 126 -10.92 0.62 -8.26
N LEU A 127 -10.56 1.53 -7.36
CA LEU A 127 -11.17 1.66 -6.03
C LEU A 127 -12.69 1.89 -6.09
N ARG A 128 -13.21 2.51 -7.16
CA ARG A 128 -14.67 2.71 -7.36
C ARG A 128 -15.44 1.40 -7.34
N ALA A 129 -14.84 0.33 -7.83
CA ALA A 129 -15.48 -0.99 -7.88
C ALA A 129 -15.83 -1.50 -6.47
N PHE A 130 -15.08 -1.06 -5.46
CA PHE A 130 -15.21 -1.46 -4.06
C PHE A 130 -16.06 -0.48 -3.22
N GLY A 131 -16.79 0.45 -3.84
CA GLY A 131 -17.57 1.47 -3.12
C GLY A 131 -16.74 2.62 -2.55
N VAL A 132 -15.46 2.71 -2.92
CA VAL A 132 -14.53 3.74 -2.45
C VAL A 132 -14.58 4.95 -3.39
N THR A 133 -14.51 6.15 -2.82
CA THR A 133 -14.35 7.40 -3.57
C THR A 133 -12.86 7.61 -3.90
N PRO A 134 -12.43 7.47 -5.16
CA PRO A 134 -11.02 7.62 -5.52
C PRO A 134 -10.59 9.08 -5.47
N VAL A 135 -9.42 9.33 -4.90
CA VAL A 135 -8.77 10.65 -4.82
C VAL A 135 -7.44 10.54 -5.57
N GLY A 136 -7.32 11.22 -6.71
CA GLY A 136 -6.19 11.07 -7.63
C GLY A 136 -5.22 12.24 -7.66
N ASP A 137 -5.50 13.28 -6.88
CA ASP A 137 -4.80 14.58 -6.84
C ASP A 137 -4.14 14.86 -5.47
N GLU A 138 -4.41 14.02 -4.47
CA GLU A 138 -3.79 14.07 -3.15
C GLU A 138 -2.78 12.93 -2.97
N ARG A 139 -1.61 13.25 -2.39
CA ARG A 139 -0.53 12.29 -2.16
C ARG A 139 -0.79 11.37 -0.97
N ILE A 140 -1.34 11.92 0.12
CA ILE A 140 -1.72 11.20 1.35
C ILE A 140 -3.18 11.54 1.61
N VAL A 141 -4.02 10.51 1.78
CA VAL A 141 -5.45 10.65 2.03
C VAL A 141 -5.80 9.91 3.30
N ARG A 142 -6.20 10.66 4.33
CA ARG A 142 -6.82 10.10 5.53
C ARG A 142 -8.24 9.63 5.17
N SER A 143 -8.44 8.32 5.21
CA SER A 143 -9.70 7.66 4.86
C SER A 143 -10.70 7.65 6.01
N ASP A 144 -10.21 7.57 7.25
CA ASP A 144 -10.94 7.79 8.50
C ASP A 144 -9.96 8.09 9.66
N GLU A 145 -10.38 7.94 10.92
CA GLU A 145 -9.53 8.18 12.10
C GLU A 145 -8.30 7.26 12.20
N ARG A 146 -8.36 6.03 11.67
CA ARG A 146 -7.34 5.00 11.82
C ARG A 146 -6.79 4.48 10.49
N ILE A 147 -7.29 4.96 9.35
CA ILE A 147 -6.90 4.52 8.02
C ILE A 147 -6.34 5.68 7.22
N VAL A 148 -5.15 5.47 6.65
CA VAL A 148 -4.50 6.41 5.73
C VAL A 148 -4.00 5.69 4.48
N THR A 149 -4.28 6.24 3.32
CA THR A 149 -3.79 5.71 2.04
C THR A 149 -2.85 6.71 1.39
N CYS A 150 -1.84 6.22 0.68
CA CYS A 150 -0.82 7.04 0.04
C CYS A 150 -0.65 6.65 -1.43
N ALA A 151 -0.24 7.62 -2.25
CA ALA A 151 0.01 7.48 -3.67
C ALA A 151 1.19 6.52 -3.96
N GLY A 152 1.63 6.47 -5.21
CA GLY A 152 2.59 5.48 -5.70
C GLY A 152 4.01 5.60 -5.17
N VAL A 153 4.63 4.44 -4.92
CA VAL A 153 6.08 4.22 -4.89
C VAL A 153 6.82 5.08 -3.87
N SER A 154 7.46 6.17 -4.31
CA SER A 154 8.22 7.05 -3.40
C SER A 154 7.35 7.81 -2.40
N ALA A 155 6.04 7.89 -2.64
CA ALA A 155 5.10 8.49 -1.70
C ALA A 155 5.05 7.78 -0.35
N GLY A 156 5.52 6.52 -0.27
CA GLY A 156 5.68 5.82 0.98
C GLY A 156 6.62 6.51 1.97
N ILE A 157 7.65 7.24 1.51
CA ILE A 157 8.55 8.00 2.40
C ILE A 157 7.78 9.13 3.08
N ASP A 158 6.99 9.88 2.31
CA ASP A 158 6.18 10.98 2.86
C ASP A 158 5.07 10.47 3.79
N LEU A 159 4.48 9.31 3.48
CA LEU A 159 3.56 8.64 4.40
C LEU A 159 4.25 8.30 5.73
N GLY A 160 5.46 7.74 5.67
CA GLY A 160 6.25 7.43 6.86
C GLY A 160 6.51 8.68 7.72
N LEU A 161 6.90 9.80 7.09
CA LEU A 161 7.16 11.07 7.80
C LEU A 161 5.88 11.66 8.39
N TRP A 162 4.77 11.59 7.65
CA TRP A 162 3.47 12.02 8.14
C TRP A 162 3.03 11.19 9.36
N LEU A 163 3.12 9.85 9.29
CA LEU A 163 2.84 8.96 10.42
C LEU A 163 3.75 9.25 11.61
N ALA A 164 5.03 9.52 11.36
CA ALA A 164 5.95 9.89 12.42
C ALA A 164 5.56 11.20 13.13
N GLY A 165 4.97 12.15 12.40
CA GLY A 165 4.40 13.37 12.96
C GLY A 165 3.16 13.10 13.82
N GLU A 166 2.26 12.23 13.33
CA GLU A 166 1.05 11.84 14.05
C GLU A 166 1.34 11.06 15.34
N ILE A 167 2.40 10.25 15.36
CA ILE A 167 2.73 9.35 16.48
C ILE A 167 3.74 9.98 17.44
N GLY A 168 4.83 10.53 16.90
CA GLY A 168 5.97 11.05 17.66
C GLY A 168 6.01 12.57 17.78
N GLY A 169 5.05 13.28 17.18
CA GLY A 169 5.00 14.73 17.10
C GLY A 169 5.92 15.32 16.02
N GLU A 170 5.66 16.58 15.67
CA GLU A 170 6.35 17.29 14.58
C GLU A 170 7.88 17.33 14.74
N ALA A 171 8.38 17.57 15.96
CA ALA A 171 9.81 17.64 16.22
C ALA A 171 10.52 16.31 15.89
N LYS A 172 9.88 15.16 16.16
CA LYS A 172 10.41 13.84 15.84
C LYS A 172 10.42 13.62 14.32
N ALA A 173 9.32 13.93 13.63
CA ALA A 173 9.24 13.81 12.17
C ALA A 173 10.34 14.63 11.47
N ARG A 174 10.53 15.89 11.88
CA ARG A 174 11.61 16.75 11.35
C ARG A 174 13.00 16.20 11.63
N ALA A 175 13.23 15.66 12.84
CA ALA A 175 14.52 15.04 13.17
C ALA A 175 14.79 13.80 12.32
N ILE A 176 13.78 12.95 12.09
CA ILE A 176 13.91 11.78 11.22
C ILE A 176 14.19 12.22 9.78
N GLN A 177 13.43 13.19 9.26
CA GLN A 177 13.63 13.74 7.91
C GLN A 177 15.08 14.21 7.70
N LEU A 178 15.62 14.97 8.65
CA LEU A 178 17.01 15.45 8.58
C LEU A 178 18.01 14.30 8.72
N SER A 179 17.75 13.32 9.59
CA SER A 179 18.65 12.18 9.83
C SER A 179 18.84 11.31 8.58
N MET A 180 17.82 11.21 7.74
CA MET A 180 17.88 10.51 6.45
C MET A 180 18.18 11.42 5.26
N GLU A 181 18.42 12.72 5.51
CA GLU A 181 18.68 13.73 4.48
C GLU A 181 17.61 13.75 3.38
N TYR A 182 16.33 13.61 3.77
CA TYR A 182 15.23 13.61 2.82
C TYR A 182 14.86 15.04 2.37
N ASP A 183 15.65 15.53 1.41
CA ASP A 183 15.47 16.78 0.65
C ASP A 183 15.39 16.47 -0.86
N PRO A 184 14.26 15.93 -1.35
CA PRO A 184 14.17 15.46 -2.73
C PRO A 184 14.22 16.63 -3.72
N GLN A 185 15.17 16.57 -4.67
CA GLN A 185 15.27 17.48 -5.81
C GLN A 185 15.17 16.70 -7.14
N PRO A 186 13.96 16.26 -7.55
CA PRO A 186 13.80 15.48 -8.77
C PRO A 186 14.27 16.25 -10.01
N PRO A 187 15.09 15.65 -10.89
CA PRO A 187 15.60 16.33 -12.09
C PRO A 187 14.55 16.54 -13.19
N PHE A 188 13.34 15.97 -13.03
CA PHE A 188 12.23 16.07 -13.98
C PHE A 188 10.89 16.27 -13.25
N ASP A 189 10.02 17.11 -13.79
CA ASP A 189 8.68 17.38 -13.22
C ASP A 189 7.58 16.52 -13.88
N SER A 190 7.75 15.19 -13.84
CA SER A 190 6.81 14.22 -14.45
C SER A 190 6.29 13.17 -13.46
N GLY A 191 6.50 13.37 -12.16
CA GLY A 191 6.08 12.43 -11.11
C GLY A 191 4.58 12.37 -10.84
N HIS A 192 3.75 13.17 -11.53
CA HIS A 192 2.30 13.19 -11.35
C HIS A 192 1.56 13.37 -12.69
N MET A 193 0.36 12.78 -12.80
CA MET A 193 -0.45 12.83 -14.01
C MET A 193 -0.87 14.25 -14.41
N SER A 194 -0.98 15.19 -13.48
CA SER A 194 -1.27 16.59 -13.82
C SER A 194 -0.08 17.34 -14.45
N LYS A 195 1.14 16.82 -14.30
CA LYS A 195 2.38 17.49 -14.74
C LYS A 195 3.01 16.83 -15.97
N ALA A 196 2.91 15.50 -16.07
CA ALA A 196 3.48 14.75 -17.17
C ALA A 196 2.81 15.10 -18.53
N SER A 197 3.64 15.23 -19.56
CA SER A 197 3.17 15.40 -20.94
C SER A 197 2.37 14.17 -21.41
N THR A 198 1.53 14.33 -22.45
CA THR A 198 0.79 13.21 -23.05
C THR A 198 1.73 12.10 -23.52
N ALA A 199 2.86 12.45 -24.14
CA ALA A 199 3.86 11.48 -24.59
C ALA A 199 4.48 10.73 -23.41
N THR A 200 4.82 11.43 -22.33
CA THR A 200 5.36 10.82 -21.10
C THR A 200 4.36 9.86 -20.46
N LYS A 201 3.07 10.24 -20.40
CA LYS A 201 2.00 9.36 -19.88
C LYS A 201 1.86 8.08 -20.70
N ALA A 202 1.88 8.20 -22.03
CA ALA A 202 1.81 7.05 -22.92
C ALA A 202 3.03 6.12 -22.75
N ALA A 203 4.23 6.71 -22.70
CA ALA A 203 5.46 5.94 -22.46
C ALA A 203 5.47 5.24 -21.10
N ALA A 204 5.08 5.94 -20.02
CA ALA A 204 4.98 5.36 -18.69
C ALA A 204 3.97 4.21 -18.63
N THR A 205 2.82 4.36 -19.30
CA THR A 205 1.83 3.30 -19.42
C THR A 205 2.41 2.09 -20.17
N ALA A 206 3.12 2.31 -21.28
CA ALA A 206 3.73 1.25 -22.07
C ALA A 206 4.82 0.50 -21.29
N LEU A 207 5.62 1.19 -20.47
CA LEU A 207 6.64 0.57 -19.62
C LEU A 207 6.04 -0.44 -18.64
N MET A 208 4.88 -0.12 -18.05
CA MET A 208 4.20 -1.00 -17.10
C MET A 208 3.30 -2.05 -17.77
N ALA A 209 3.01 -1.90 -19.07
CA ALA A 209 2.02 -2.74 -19.76
C ALA A 209 2.38 -4.22 -19.73
N ARG A 210 3.67 -4.58 -19.77
CA ARG A 210 4.11 -5.98 -19.73
C ARG A 210 3.64 -6.69 -18.46
N GLU A 211 3.77 -6.03 -17.32
CA GLU A 211 3.40 -6.59 -16.02
C GLU A 211 1.87 -6.55 -15.85
N LEU A 212 1.24 -5.41 -16.16
CA LEU A 212 -0.20 -5.20 -15.98
C LEU A 212 -1.10 -6.00 -16.95
N ALA A 213 -0.60 -6.30 -18.15
CA ALA A 213 -1.35 -7.03 -19.18
C ALA A 213 -0.97 -8.51 -19.27
N SER A 214 -0.21 -9.03 -18.31
CA SER A 214 0.09 -10.46 -18.24
C SER A 214 -1.21 -11.27 -18.01
N PRO A 215 -1.33 -12.51 -18.56
CA PRO A 215 -2.51 -13.33 -18.35
C PRO A 215 -2.89 -13.56 -16.88
N PRO A 216 -1.94 -13.79 -15.94
CA PRO A 216 -2.24 -13.86 -14.51
C PRO A 216 -2.87 -12.57 -13.97
N ALA A 217 -2.27 -11.40 -14.26
CA ALA A 217 -2.76 -10.11 -13.79
C ALA A 217 -4.17 -9.78 -14.31
N LEU A 218 -4.43 -10.07 -15.60
CA LEU A 218 -5.76 -9.88 -16.20
C LEU A 218 -6.80 -10.81 -15.55
N LYS A 219 -6.47 -12.09 -15.38
CA LYS A 219 -7.35 -13.07 -14.72
C LYS A 219 -7.65 -12.66 -13.28
N ALA A 220 -6.65 -12.17 -12.56
CA ALA A 220 -6.79 -11.71 -11.17
C ALA A 220 -7.70 -10.49 -11.08
N THR A 221 -7.48 -9.48 -11.93
CA THR A 221 -8.28 -8.27 -11.98
C THR A 221 -9.75 -8.58 -12.29
N VAL A 222 -10.01 -9.36 -13.34
CA VAL A 222 -11.39 -9.74 -13.71
C VAL A 222 -12.05 -10.56 -12.60
N GLY A 223 -11.33 -11.53 -12.04
CA GLY A 223 -11.82 -12.36 -10.95
C GLY A 223 -12.17 -11.54 -9.71
N LEU A 224 -11.29 -10.61 -9.30
CA LEU A 224 -11.50 -9.75 -8.14
C LEU A 224 -12.76 -8.88 -8.29
N LEU A 225 -12.92 -8.25 -9.45
CA LEU A 225 -14.09 -7.41 -9.74
C LEU A 225 -15.38 -8.25 -9.76
N TRP A 226 -15.34 -9.46 -10.32
CA TRP A 226 -16.46 -10.39 -10.35
C TRP A 226 -16.85 -10.87 -8.95
N ASP A 227 -15.88 -11.31 -8.15
CA ASP A 227 -16.07 -11.77 -6.78
C ASP A 227 -16.68 -10.66 -5.91
N HIS A 228 -16.22 -9.42 -6.08
CA HIS A 228 -16.80 -8.25 -5.39
C HIS A 228 -18.23 -7.95 -5.86
N ALA A 229 -18.51 -7.97 -7.16
CA ALA A 229 -19.85 -7.73 -7.69
C ALA A 229 -20.87 -8.74 -7.14
N ILE A 230 -20.50 -10.03 -7.06
CA ILE A 230 -21.33 -11.08 -6.45
C ILE A 230 -21.57 -10.80 -4.97
N ARG A 231 -20.53 -10.46 -4.19
CA ARG A 231 -20.67 -10.16 -2.76
C ARG A 231 -21.63 -9.00 -2.52
N ARG A 232 -21.51 -7.92 -3.30
CA ARG A 232 -22.38 -6.74 -3.21
C ARG A 232 -23.83 -7.04 -3.61
N ALA A 233 -24.05 -7.93 -4.57
CA ALA A 233 -25.40 -8.38 -4.93
C ALA A 233 -26.03 -9.25 -3.83
N ARG A 234 -25.23 -10.05 -3.11
CA ARG A 234 -25.70 -10.90 -2.01
C ARG A 234 -26.00 -10.11 -0.73
N SER A 235 -25.24 -9.07 -0.41
CA SER A 235 -25.46 -8.24 0.80
C SER A 235 -26.64 -7.28 0.70
N ARG A 236 -27.22 -7.10 -0.50
CA ARG A 236 -28.42 -6.30 -0.75
C ARG A 236 -29.74 -7.08 -0.62
N LYS A 237 -29.67 -8.39 -0.36
CA LYS A 237 -30.82 -9.26 -0.07
C LYS A 237 -30.91 -9.50 1.42
#